data_AF-A0A1Q3QGH9-F1
#
_entry.id   AF-A0A1Q3QGH9-F1
#
_cell.length_a   1.000
_cell.length_b   1.000
_cell.length_c   1.000
_cell.angle_alpha   90.00
_cell.angle_beta   90.00
_cell.angle_gamma   90.00
#
_symmetry.space_group_name_H-M   'P 1'
#
loop_
_entity.id
_entity.type
_entity.pdbx_description
1 polymer ?
#
loop_
_entity_poly.entity_id
_entity_poly.type
_entity_poly.pdbx_seq_one_letter_code
_entity_poly.pdbx_strand_id
1 'polypeptide(L)'
;MGAIHNKIKKLREQSDLTQQEMADKLNMHLKTWQKVENGITKLDIERLQLIAEVLETTVEDLINVDDSVYINAIKDNEVGFNNSSVTINHKSEEEKNLYERLIAEKEKIIADKDKEIAFLRGLLGK
;
A
#
# COMPACT_ATOMS: atom_id res chain seq x y z
N MET A 1 -1.09 24.38 3.62
CA MET A 1 -0.28 23.88 2.48
C MET A 1 -0.92 22.59 2.02
N GLY A 2 -1.34 22.49 0.76
CA GLY A 2 -2.05 21.31 0.25
C GLY A 2 -1.12 20.11 0.09
N ALA A 3 -1.68 18.91 0.11
CA ALA A 3 -0.95 17.64 0.06
C ALA A 3 0.00 17.57 -1.15
N ILE A 4 -0.49 17.90 -2.35
CA ILE A 4 0.30 17.94 -3.59
C ILE A 4 1.48 18.92 -3.55
N HIS A 5 1.30 20.09 -2.93
CA HIS A 5 2.34 21.11 -2.82
C HIS A 5 3.48 20.65 -1.89
N ASN A 6 3.14 19.93 -0.82
CA ASN A 6 4.14 19.30 0.04
C ASN A 6 4.93 18.22 -0.71
N LYS A 7 4.27 17.42 -1.55
CA LYS A 7 4.93 16.38 -2.35
C LYS A 7 5.89 16.98 -3.37
N ILE A 8 5.47 18.01 -4.12
CA ILE A 8 6.33 18.75 -5.05
C ILE A 8 7.56 19.31 -4.33
N LYS A 9 7.37 19.88 -3.12
CA LYS A 9 8.49 20.38 -2.31
C LYS A 9 9.47 19.28 -1.92
N LYS A 10 8.98 18.13 -1.44
CA LYS A 10 9.82 16.99 -1.06
C LYS A 10 10.62 16.46 -2.26
N LEU A 11 9.96 16.25 -3.40
CA LEU A 11 10.61 15.75 -4.61
C LEU A 11 11.69 16.73 -5.09
N ARG A 12 11.41 18.04 -5.08
CA ARG A 12 12.42 19.07 -5.38
C ARG A 12 13.65 18.93 -4.48
N GLU A 13 13.44 18.77 -3.17
CA GLU A 13 14.53 18.62 -2.18
C GLU A 13 15.29 17.30 -2.36
N GLN A 14 14.61 16.21 -2.76
CA GLN A 14 15.24 14.92 -3.08
C GLN A 14 16.05 14.95 -4.38
N SER A 15 15.67 15.81 -5.32
CA SER A 15 16.42 16.08 -6.55
C SER A 15 17.56 17.10 -6.37
N ASP A 16 17.86 17.51 -5.13
CA ASP A 16 18.86 18.52 -4.78
C ASP A 16 18.67 19.89 -5.51
N LEU A 17 17.45 20.19 -5.95
CA LEU A 17 17.14 21.43 -6.66
C LEU A 17 16.80 22.55 -5.67
N THR A 18 17.45 23.70 -5.82
CA THR A 18 17.04 24.91 -5.13
C THR A 18 15.73 25.47 -5.69
N GLN A 19 15.06 26.32 -4.93
CA GLN A 19 13.86 27.02 -5.42
C GLN A 19 14.15 27.93 -6.63
N GLN A 20 15.38 28.46 -6.73
CA GLN A 20 15.80 29.27 -7.88
C GLN A 20 15.97 28.41 -9.12
N GLU A 21 16.65 27.26 -9.01
CA GLU A 21 16.84 26.34 -10.14
C GLU A 21 15.52 25.78 -10.66
N MET A 22 14.55 25.47 -9.78
CA MET A 22 13.20 25.09 -10.23
C MET A 22 12.50 26.21 -10.98
N ALA A 23 12.61 27.44 -10.48
CA ALA A 23 12.01 28.60 -11.13
C ALA A 23 12.63 28.82 -12.53
N ASP A 24 13.95 28.71 -12.64
CA ASP A 24 14.68 28.86 -13.90
C ASP A 24 14.31 27.75 -14.90
N LYS A 25 14.26 26.48 -14.45
CA LYS A 25 13.86 25.33 -15.29
C LYS A 25 12.42 25.45 -15.80
N LEU A 26 11.52 26.03 -15.00
CA LEU A 26 10.12 26.27 -15.38
C LEU A 26 9.88 27.64 -16.03
N ASN A 27 10.96 28.35 -16.36
CA ASN A 27 10.94 29.69 -16.96
C ASN A 27 9.99 30.66 -16.23
N MET A 28 10.10 30.71 -14.90
CA MET A 28 9.30 31.58 -14.05
C MET A 28 10.14 32.29 -13.00
N HIS A 29 9.58 33.38 -12.45
CA HIS A 29 10.26 34.11 -11.38
C HIS A 29 10.26 33.33 -10.07
N LEU A 30 11.34 33.41 -9.27
CA LEU A 30 11.46 32.77 -7.95
C LEU A 30 10.22 32.98 -7.05
N LYS A 31 9.72 34.21 -6.95
CA LYS A 31 8.54 34.53 -6.14
C LYS A 31 7.28 33.79 -6.61
N THR A 32 7.18 33.51 -7.91
CA THR A 32 6.07 32.74 -8.48
C THR A 32 6.20 31.28 -8.06
N TRP A 33 7.39 30.69 -8.18
CA TRP A 33 7.64 29.32 -7.72
C TRP A 33 7.37 29.17 -6.22
N GLN A 34 7.82 30.12 -5.40
CA GLN A 34 7.54 30.11 -3.95
C GLN A 34 6.04 30.11 -3.64
N LYS A 35 5.22 30.82 -4.40
CA LYS A 35 3.75 30.78 -4.23
C LYS A 35 3.15 29.44 -4.65
N VAL A 36 3.70 28.82 -5.70
CA VAL A 36 3.32 27.46 -6.13
C VAL A 36 3.65 26.46 -5.03
N GLU A 37 4.89 26.46 -4.55
CA GLU A 37 5.35 25.51 -3.52
C GLU A 37 4.60 25.70 -2.19
N ASN A 38 4.24 26.92 -1.82
CA ASN A 38 3.44 27.20 -0.61
C ASN A 38 1.93 26.95 -0.77
N GLY A 39 1.45 26.56 -1.95
CA GLY A 39 0.04 26.29 -2.22
C GLY A 39 -0.84 27.54 -2.27
N ILE A 40 -0.26 28.71 -2.55
CA ILE A 40 -1.00 29.95 -2.79
C ILE A 40 -1.52 29.97 -4.23
N THR A 41 -0.73 29.48 -5.18
CA THR A 41 -1.10 29.37 -6.59
C THR A 41 -1.81 28.06 -6.86
N LYS A 42 -2.98 28.10 -7.50
CA LYS A 42 -3.65 26.90 -8.01
C LYS A 42 -2.85 26.29 -9.16
N LEU A 43 -2.71 24.97 -9.14
CA LEU A 43 -2.07 24.20 -10.20
C LEU A 43 -3.13 23.70 -11.19
N ASP A 44 -2.88 23.95 -12.47
CA ASP A 44 -3.60 23.32 -13.57
C ASP A 44 -2.80 22.11 -14.09
N ILE A 45 -3.41 21.33 -14.99
CA ILE A 45 -2.82 20.09 -15.53
C ILE A 45 -1.54 20.40 -16.33
N GLU A 46 -1.53 21.47 -17.11
CA GLU A 46 -0.35 21.86 -17.91
C GLU A 46 0.84 22.20 -17.00
N ARG A 47 0.61 22.92 -15.90
CA ARG A 47 1.66 23.22 -14.91
C ARG A 47 2.15 21.94 -14.23
N LEU A 48 1.25 21.03 -13.89
CA LEU A 48 1.61 19.75 -13.29
C LEU A 48 2.48 18.92 -14.23
N GLN A 49 2.20 18.91 -15.53
CA GLN A 49 3.02 18.22 -16.53
C GLN A 49 4.44 18.79 -16.58
N LEU A 50 4.58 20.12 -16.62
CA LEU A 50 5.90 20.76 -16.62
C LEU A 50 6.69 20.46 -15.34
N ILE A 51 6.02 20.49 -14.18
CA ILE A 51 6.66 20.16 -12.90
C ILE A 51 7.08 18.70 -12.87
N ALA A 52 6.25 17.79 -13.37
CA ALA A 52 6.55 16.37 -13.45
C ALA A 52 7.75 16.09 -14.34
N GLU A 53 7.84 16.76 -15.50
CA GLU A 53 8.98 16.66 -16.42
C GLU A 53 10.29 17.11 -15.75
N VAL A 54 10.27 18.25 -15.07
CA VAL A 54 11.47 18.79 -14.38
C VAL A 54 11.94 17.88 -13.24
N LEU A 55 11.00 17.26 -12.53
CA LEU A 55 11.27 16.37 -11.40
C LEU A 55 11.42 14.90 -11.81
N GLU A 56 11.45 14.62 -13.12
CA GLU A 56 11.59 13.27 -13.69
C GLU A 56 10.57 12.26 -13.12
N THR A 57 9.32 12.70 -12.97
CA THR A 57 8.21 11.92 -12.40
C THR A 57 6.96 12.03 -13.28
N THR A 58 5.84 11.43 -12.86
CA THR A 58 4.56 11.52 -13.55
C THR A 58 3.59 12.47 -12.83
N VAL A 59 2.61 13.01 -13.57
CA VAL A 59 1.53 13.80 -12.96
C VAL A 59 0.73 12.97 -11.95
N GLU A 60 0.56 11.68 -12.23
CA GLU A 60 -0.10 10.72 -11.33
C GLU A 60 0.65 10.59 -10.01
N ASP A 61 1.98 10.49 -10.06
CA ASP A 61 2.82 10.45 -8.85
C ASP A 61 2.70 11.73 -8.03
N LEU A 62 2.68 12.91 -8.68
CA LEU A 62 2.50 14.19 -8.00
C LEU A 62 1.15 14.28 -7.28
N ILE A 63 0.08 13.73 -7.89
CA ILE A 63 -1.27 13.74 -7.34
C ILE A 63 -1.46 12.67 -6.26
N ASN A 64 -0.78 11.54 -6.36
CA ASN A 64 -0.82 10.45 -5.38
C ASN A 64 0.00 10.83 -4.14
N VAL A 65 -0.62 11.48 -3.16
CA VAL A 65 0.11 12.01 -1.97
C VAL A 65 0.33 10.97 -0.86
N ASP A 66 -0.09 9.72 -1.06
CA ASP A 66 0.24 8.63 -0.15
C ASP A 66 1.68 8.14 -0.40
N ASP A 67 2.66 8.87 0.14
CA ASP A 67 4.07 8.48 0.21
C ASP A 67 4.32 7.28 1.15
N SER A 68 3.28 6.58 1.62
CA SER A 68 3.37 5.52 2.64
C SER A 68 3.67 4.13 2.09
N VAL A 69 3.87 3.96 0.78
CA VAL A 69 4.07 2.64 0.19
C VAL A 69 5.45 2.52 -0.47
N TYR A 70 6.49 2.47 0.36
CA TYR A 70 7.78 1.91 -0.04
C TYR A 70 7.62 0.38 -0.08
N ILE A 71 7.27 -0.20 -1.24
CA ILE A 71 7.19 -1.66 -1.41
C ILE A 71 8.62 -2.20 -1.55
N ASN A 72 9.22 -2.60 -0.43
CA ASN A 72 10.29 -3.59 -0.48
C ASN A 72 9.67 -4.89 -1.02
N ALA A 73 10.21 -5.36 -2.15
CA ALA A 73 9.82 -6.54 -2.90
C ALA A 73 9.15 -7.64 -2.05
N ILE A 74 7.84 -7.83 -2.24
CA ILE A 74 7.13 -9.01 -1.75
C ILE A 74 7.41 -10.13 -2.75
N LYS A 75 8.45 -10.92 -2.48
CA LYS A 75 8.49 -12.30 -2.96
C LYS A 75 7.39 -13.04 -2.19
N ASP A 76 6.47 -13.64 -2.94
CA ASP A 76 5.41 -14.51 -2.45
C ASP A 76 4.24 -13.81 -1.73
N ASN A 77 3.38 -13.14 -2.50
CA ASN A 77 1.98 -13.56 -2.67
C ASN A 77 1.18 -12.50 -3.44
N GLU A 78 0.34 -13.00 -4.34
CA GLU A 78 -0.55 -12.24 -5.22
C GLU A 78 -1.39 -11.22 -4.43
N VAL A 79 -1.18 -9.93 -4.68
CA VAL A 79 -2.13 -8.88 -4.31
C VAL A 79 -2.31 -7.94 -5.49
N GLY A 80 -3.43 -8.10 -6.21
CA GLY A 80 -3.89 -7.11 -7.19
C GLY A 80 -4.52 -5.93 -6.46
N PHE A 81 -4.04 -4.71 -6.72
CA PHE A 81 -4.54 -3.51 -6.07
C PHE A 81 -5.58 -2.78 -6.92
N ASN A 82 -6.77 -2.55 -6.34
CA ASN A 82 -7.74 -1.55 -6.76
C ASN A 82 -8.01 -0.55 -5.61
N ASN A 83 -8.18 0.70 -5.97
CA ASN A 83 -7.94 1.91 -5.18
C ASN A 83 -9.06 2.30 -4.19
N SER A 84 -9.29 1.56 -3.08
CA SER A 84 -10.09 2.11 -1.95
C SER A 84 -10.02 1.39 -0.60
N SER A 85 -9.42 0.21 -0.48
CA SER A 85 -9.21 -0.36 0.87
C SER A 85 -8.12 -1.40 0.85
N VAL A 86 -7.11 -1.19 1.68
CA VAL A 86 -6.31 -2.29 2.20
C VAL A 86 -7.20 -3.03 3.19
N THR A 87 -7.95 -4.03 2.70
CA THR A 87 -8.54 -5.04 3.58
C THR A 87 -7.38 -5.93 4.01
N ILE A 88 -6.66 -5.55 5.06
CA ILE A 88 -5.89 -6.55 5.79
C ILE A 88 -6.96 -7.45 6.40
N ASN A 89 -7.21 -8.59 5.78
CA ASN A 89 -7.85 -9.72 6.43
C ASN A 89 -6.90 -10.20 7.53
N HIS A 90 -6.73 -9.40 8.58
CA HIS A 90 -6.39 -9.93 9.87
C HIS A 90 -7.59 -10.79 10.19
N LYS A 91 -7.46 -12.11 9.97
CA LYS A 91 -8.39 -13.04 10.60
C LYS A 91 -8.51 -12.58 12.04
N SER A 92 -9.74 -12.27 12.47
CA SER A 92 -9.96 -11.85 13.84
C SER A 92 -9.32 -12.91 14.73
N GLU A 93 -8.66 -12.51 15.82
CA GLU A 93 -8.12 -13.48 16.78
C GLU A 93 -9.22 -14.49 17.20
N GLU A 94 -10.49 -14.06 17.17
CA GLU A 94 -11.68 -14.88 17.36
C GLU A 94 -11.89 -15.94 16.27
N GLU A 95 -11.64 -15.62 15.00
CA GLU A 95 -11.71 -16.58 13.89
C GLU A 95 -10.60 -17.61 14.00
N LYS A 96 -9.37 -17.19 14.33
CA LYS A 96 -8.25 -18.11 14.58
C LYS A 96 -8.57 -19.07 15.73
N ASN A 97 -9.06 -18.53 16.84
CA ASN A 97 -9.51 -19.32 18.00
C ASN A 97 -10.70 -20.24 17.67
N LEU A 98 -11.58 -19.86 16.73
CA LEU A 98 -12.65 -20.72 16.25
C LEU A 98 -12.09 -21.88 15.41
N TYR A 99 -11.15 -21.61 14.50
CA TYR A 99 -10.51 -22.65 13.69
C TYR A 99 -9.72 -23.65 14.55
N GLU A 100 -8.96 -23.17 15.54
CA GLU A 100 -8.21 -24.03 16.45
C GLU A 100 -9.13 -24.96 17.26
N ARG A 101 -10.24 -24.44 17.79
CA ARG A 101 -11.25 -25.27 18.49
C ARG A 101 -11.88 -26.31 17.57
N LEU A 102 -12.24 -25.92 16.34
CA LEU A 102 -12.85 -26.82 15.38
C LEU A 102 -11.90 -27.95 14.96
N ILE A 103 -10.61 -27.66 14.81
CA ILE A 103 -9.59 -28.66 14.49
C ILE A 103 -9.46 -29.66 15.65
N ALA A 104 -9.32 -29.17 16.89
CA ALA A 104 -9.20 -30.04 18.05
C ALA A 104 -10.41 -30.97 18.23
N GLU A 105 -11.62 -30.46 17.97
CA GLU A 105 -12.83 -31.28 18.02
C GLU A 105 -12.87 -32.34 16.91
N LYS A 106 -12.46 -31.99 15.68
CA LYS A 106 -12.37 -32.94 14.57
C LYS A 106 -11.34 -34.04 14.82
N GLU A 107 -10.18 -33.70 15.38
CA GLU A 107 -9.15 -34.69 15.75
C GLU A 107 -9.67 -35.69 16.79
N LYS A 108 -10.42 -35.20 17.79
CA LYS A 108 -11.06 -36.08 18.78
C LYS A 108 -12.07 -37.04 18.12
N ILE A 109 -12.92 -36.52 17.23
CA ILE A 109 -13.91 -37.34 16.52
C ILE A 109 -13.21 -38.40 15.65
N ILE A 110 -12.12 -38.04 14.98
CA ILE A 110 -11.33 -38.98 14.18
C ILE A 110 -10.74 -40.08 15.08
N ALA A 111 -10.13 -39.71 16.21
CA ALA A 111 -9.57 -40.68 17.14
C ALA A 111 -10.62 -41.66 17.70
N ASP A 112 -11.82 -41.17 18.00
CA ASP A 112 -12.91 -42.03 18.47
C ASP A 112 -13.45 -42.94 17.36
N LYS A 113 -13.58 -42.44 16.12
CA LYS A 113 -13.92 -43.26 14.95
C LYS A 113 -12.87 -44.32 14.65
N ASP A 114 -11.59 -44.01 14.81
CA ASP A 114 -10.51 -44.97 14.57
C ASP A 114 -10.54 -46.11 15.59
N LYS A 115 -10.85 -45.82 16.87
CA LYS A 115 -11.09 -46.85 17.89
C LYS A 115 -12.28 -47.75 17.53
N GLU A 116 -13.38 -47.15 17.10
CA GLU A 116 -14.58 -47.88 16.67
C GLU A 116 -14.28 -48.80 15.48
N ILE A 117 -13.57 -48.28 14.47
CA ILE A 117 -13.16 -49.05 13.28
C ILE A 117 -12.21 -50.18 13.67
N ALA A 118 -11.24 -49.92 14.55
CA ALA A 118 -10.33 -50.96 15.05
C ALA A 118 -11.09 -52.06 15.80
N PHE A 119 -12.06 -51.69 16.64
CA PHE A 119 -12.92 -52.62 17.34
C PHE A 119 -13.75 -53.48 16.37
N LEU A 120 -14.45 -52.86 15.42
CA LEU A 120 -15.26 -53.56 14.41
C LEU A 120 -14.41 -54.46 13.51
N ARG A 121 -13.22 -54.02 13.09
CA ARG A 121 -12.26 -54.86 12.34
C ARG A 121 -11.80 -56.05 13.17
N GLY A 122 -11.59 -55.87 14.47
CA GLY A 122 -11.28 -56.98 15.39
C GLY A 122 -12.41 -58.00 15.53
N LEU A 123 -13.67 -57.57 15.43
CA LEU A 123 -14.84 -58.46 15.42
C LEU A 123 -15.00 -59.21 14.09
N LEU A 124 -14.68 -58.57 12.97
CA LEU A 124 -14.75 -59.16 11.62
C LEU A 124 -13.53 -60.00 11.24
N GLY A 125 -12.43 -59.91 12.00
CA GLY A 125 -11.20 -60.69 11.82
C GLY A 125 -11.22 -62.08 12.45
N LYS A 126 -12.42 -62.64 12.70
CA LYS A 126 -12.64 -64.06 13.04
C LYS A 126 -13.46 -64.73 11.96
#